data_AF-A0A0J6IIQ6-F1
#
_entry.id   AF-A0A0J6IIQ6-F1
#
_cell.length_a   1.000
_cell.length_b   1.000
_cell.length_c   1.000
_cell.angle_alpha   90.00
_cell.angle_beta   90.00
_cell.angle_gamma   90.00
#
_symmetry.space_group_name_H-M   'P 1'
#
loop_
_entity.id
_entity.type
_entity.pdbx_description
1 polymer ?
#
loop_
_entity_poly.entity_id
_entity_poly.type
_entity_poly.pdbx_seq_one_letter_code
_entity_poly.pdbx_strand_id
1 'polypeptide(L)'
;MRWDLFDRLVRFEDNTLSVDYTYDPLGRRIHKYSNAHHKHRPEAGSHWNQNEQARKQRELGCGFTLFGWDGDTLAWESSPAQADGTAGKTVHYLYEPGTFVPVAQAMRHQPIRLLAQPNYEGAYDIDQDPLWTHTPQALPIDVLAWYQCDHLGTPQELTDPNGQLAWSAQYKAWGEIKEQRSEWAHREGLTNPISYAGGLNLYAYGLVPRGGLIRWGLLSVYHAALIINCKGQKMKLKWHASFLIK
;
A
#
# COMPACT_ATOMS: atom_id res chain seq x y z
N MET A 1 -7.91 -4.73 17.91
CA MET A 1 -7.99 -5.22 16.51
C MET A 1 -9.31 -5.94 16.31
N ARG A 2 -9.91 -5.86 15.12
CA ARG A 2 -11.14 -6.58 14.74
C ARG A 2 -10.93 -7.30 13.40
N TRP A 3 -11.52 -8.48 13.30
CA TRP A 3 -11.41 -9.39 12.15
C TRP A 3 -12.81 -9.73 11.64
N ASP A 4 -12.94 -10.02 10.34
CA ASP A 4 -14.20 -10.53 9.77
C ASP A 4 -14.29 -12.07 9.84
N LEU A 5 -15.37 -12.64 9.29
CA LEU A 5 -15.63 -14.08 9.26
C LEU A 5 -14.65 -14.88 8.37
N PHE A 6 -13.79 -14.20 7.60
CA PHE A 6 -12.80 -14.81 6.71
C PHE A 6 -11.38 -14.63 7.25
N ASP A 7 -11.23 -14.34 8.56
CA ASP A 7 -9.96 -14.09 9.22
C ASP A 7 -9.15 -12.93 8.61
N ARG A 8 -9.83 -11.89 8.10
CA ARG A 8 -9.20 -10.69 7.54
C ARG A 8 -9.29 -9.51 8.51
N LEU A 9 -8.18 -8.77 8.69
CA LEU A 9 -8.14 -7.61 9.59
C LEU A 9 -8.98 -6.48 9.00
N VAL A 10 -10.10 -6.14 9.63
CA VAL A 10 -11.00 -5.07 9.17
C VAL A 10 -10.82 -3.77 9.95
N ARG A 11 -10.30 -3.83 11.18
CA ARG A 11 -10.01 -2.63 11.96
C ARG A 11 -8.81 -2.80 12.90
N PHE A 12 -7.92 -1.82 12.87
CA PHE A 12 -6.92 -1.57 13.90
C PHE A 12 -7.27 -0.29 14.66
N GLU A 13 -6.99 -0.25 15.95
CA GLU A 13 -7.22 0.93 16.78
C GLU A 13 -6.28 0.90 17.99
N ASP A 14 -5.65 2.04 18.27
CA ASP A 14 -4.85 2.28 19.46
C ASP A 14 -5.16 3.66 20.07
N ASN A 15 -4.32 4.16 20.98
CA ASN A 15 -4.55 5.46 21.61
C ASN A 15 -4.35 6.65 20.66
N THR A 16 -3.68 6.45 19.53
CA THR A 16 -3.22 7.48 18.60
C THR A 16 -4.07 7.56 17.34
N LEU A 17 -4.56 6.44 16.82
CA LEU A 17 -5.28 6.38 15.56
C LEU A 17 -6.18 5.13 15.46
N SER A 18 -7.06 5.17 14.46
CA SER A 18 -7.78 4.00 13.95
C SER A 18 -7.49 3.80 12.47
N VAL A 19 -7.54 2.55 12.02
CA VAL A 19 -7.45 2.17 10.61
C VAL A 19 -8.52 1.16 10.29
N ASP A 20 -9.33 1.45 9.28
CA ASP A 20 -10.32 0.55 8.71
C ASP A 20 -9.85 0.03 7.36
N TYR A 21 -10.13 -1.25 7.10
CA TYR A 21 -9.76 -1.94 5.87
C TYR A 21 -10.99 -2.60 5.26
N THR A 22 -11.06 -2.61 3.93
CA THR A 22 -12.04 -3.39 3.18
C THR A 22 -11.38 -4.22 2.12
N TYR A 23 -12.05 -5.31 1.75
CA TYR A 23 -11.53 -6.32 0.86
C TYR A 23 -12.61 -6.72 -0.14
N ASP A 24 -12.16 -7.16 -1.31
CA ASP A 24 -13.02 -7.82 -2.28
C ASP A 24 -13.30 -9.28 -1.89
N PRO A 25 -14.15 -10.01 -2.63
CA PRO A 25 -14.41 -11.42 -2.38
C PRO A 25 -13.18 -12.34 -2.50
N LEU A 26 -12.14 -11.91 -3.22
CA LEU A 26 -10.88 -12.66 -3.38
C LEU A 26 -9.88 -12.37 -2.24
N GLY A 27 -10.23 -11.48 -1.30
CA GLY A 27 -9.35 -11.11 -0.18
C GLY A 27 -8.33 -10.02 -0.52
N ARG A 28 -8.41 -9.40 -1.70
CA ARG A 28 -7.56 -8.26 -2.06
C ARG A 28 -8.12 -7.00 -1.44
N ARG A 29 -7.24 -6.13 -0.92
CA ARG A 29 -7.65 -4.90 -0.24
C ARG A 29 -8.23 -3.91 -1.25
N ILE A 30 -9.42 -3.36 -1.00
CA ILE A 30 -10.04 -2.33 -1.86
C ILE A 30 -9.73 -0.93 -1.35
N HIS A 31 -9.83 -0.69 -0.03
CA HIS A 31 -9.39 0.56 0.55
C HIS A 31 -8.79 0.39 1.94
N LYS A 32 -8.05 1.43 2.34
CA LYS A 32 -7.58 1.69 3.69
C LYS A 32 -8.01 3.10 4.07
N TYR A 33 -8.62 3.24 5.23
CA TYR A 33 -8.94 4.55 5.80
C TYR A 33 -8.33 4.64 7.18
N SER A 34 -7.40 5.57 7.39
CA SER A 34 -6.83 5.84 8.70
C SER A 34 -7.21 7.22 9.21
N ASN A 35 -7.49 7.32 10.50
CA ASN A 35 -7.92 8.54 11.16
C ASN A 35 -7.18 8.73 12.49
N ALA A 36 -6.56 9.88 12.65
CA ALA A 36 -5.87 10.26 13.87
C ALA A 36 -6.87 10.60 14.99
N HIS A 37 -6.62 10.10 16.20
CA HIS A 37 -7.38 10.48 17.39
C HIS A 37 -7.05 11.92 17.79
N HIS A 38 -8.09 12.77 17.79
CA HIS A 38 -8.00 14.13 18.27
C HIS A 38 -9.00 14.35 19.41
N LYS A 39 -8.62 15.19 20.37
CA LYS A 39 -9.53 15.62 21.43
C LYS A 39 -10.12 16.94 21.00
N HIS A 40 -11.43 16.95 20.75
CA HIS A 40 -12.15 18.19 20.50
C HIS A 40 -12.05 19.09 21.74
N ARG A 41 -11.65 20.36 21.56
CA ARG A 41 -11.64 21.37 22.63
C ARG A 41 -12.79 22.35 22.40
N PRO A 42 -13.90 22.26 23.15
CA PRO A 42 -15.05 23.15 22.98
C PRO A 42 -14.70 24.63 23.19
N GLU A 43 -13.68 24.92 23.99
CA GLU A 43 -13.19 26.28 24.25
C GLU A 43 -12.37 26.85 23.10
N ALA A 44 -11.89 25.99 22.19
CA ALA A 44 -11.20 26.39 20.98
C ALA A 44 -12.21 26.54 19.83
N GLY A 45 -12.05 27.58 19.01
CA GLY A 45 -12.92 27.78 17.84
C GLY A 45 -12.87 26.61 16.86
N SER A 46 -13.93 26.45 16.05
CA SER A 46 -14.08 25.35 15.07
C SER A 46 -12.87 25.19 14.14
N HIS A 47 -12.32 26.31 13.65
CA HIS A 47 -11.14 26.31 12.78
C HIS A 47 -9.88 25.77 13.49
N TRP A 48 -9.72 26.03 14.80
CA TRP A 48 -8.58 25.50 15.55
C TRP A 48 -8.64 23.99 15.67
N ASN A 49 -9.81 23.44 16.02
CA ASN A 49 -10.01 21.99 16.13
C ASN A 49 -9.78 21.28 14.79
N GLN A 50 -10.26 21.88 13.69
CA GLN A 50 -10.02 21.37 12.32
C GLN A 50 -8.53 21.37 11.96
N ASN A 51 -7.84 22.47 12.22
CA ASN A 51 -6.40 22.57 11.93
C ASN A 51 -5.57 21.58 12.77
N GLU A 52 -5.93 21.39 14.03
CA GLU A 52 -5.27 20.44 14.92
C GLU A 52 -5.50 18.99 14.48
N GLN A 53 -6.72 18.65 14.05
CA GLN A 53 -7.01 17.35 13.45
C GLN A 53 -6.20 17.13 12.17
N ALA A 54 -6.17 18.12 11.25
CA ALA A 54 -5.39 18.03 10.02
C ALA A 54 -3.87 17.89 10.30
N ARG A 55 -3.35 18.59 11.31
CA ARG A 55 -1.96 18.45 11.75
C ARG A 55 -1.64 17.04 12.21
N LYS A 56 -2.46 16.46 13.11
CA LYS A 56 -2.28 15.09 13.58
C LYS A 56 -2.40 14.06 12.47
N GLN A 57 -3.35 14.26 11.56
CA GLN A 57 -3.53 13.40 10.39
C GLN A 57 -2.24 13.34 9.56
N ARG A 58 -1.58 14.47 9.30
CA ARG A 58 -0.28 14.53 8.60
C ARG A 58 0.85 13.85 9.36
N GLU A 59 0.96 14.13 10.66
CA GLU A 59 2.03 13.59 11.51
C GLU A 59 2.01 12.06 11.57
N LEU A 60 0.80 11.50 11.68
CA LEU A 60 0.60 10.05 11.72
C LEU A 60 0.47 9.43 10.31
N GLY A 61 0.60 10.21 9.23
CA GLY A 61 0.46 9.72 7.85
C GLY A 61 -0.93 9.10 7.58
N CYS A 62 -1.95 9.60 8.25
CA CYS A 62 -3.30 9.07 8.15
C CYS A 62 -4.01 9.60 6.89
N GLY A 63 -4.90 8.81 6.30
CA GLY A 63 -5.64 9.22 5.11
C GLY A 63 -6.46 8.08 4.50
N PHE A 64 -7.05 8.37 3.34
CA PHE A 64 -7.74 7.38 2.53
C PHE A 64 -6.84 6.92 1.39
N THR A 65 -6.80 5.62 1.15
CA THR A 65 -6.12 5.01 0.01
C THR A 65 -7.02 3.97 -0.60
N LEU A 66 -7.31 4.13 -1.89
CA LEU A 66 -8.00 3.15 -2.74
C LEU A 66 -6.96 2.30 -3.47
N PHE A 67 -7.25 1.03 -3.63
CA PHE A 67 -6.40 0.07 -4.32
C PHE A 67 -7.16 -0.53 -5.51
N GLY A 68 -6.52 -0.57 -6.67
CA GLY A 68 -7.00 -1.27 -7.86
C GLY A 68 -6.05 -2.39 -8.24
N TRP A 69 -6.62 -3.50 -8.69
CA TRP A 69 -5.89 -4.75 -8.95
C TRP A 69 -6.03 -5.17 -10.41
N ASP A 70 -4.96 -5.73 -10.96
CA ASP A 70 -4.95 -6.45 -12.24
C ASP A 70 -4.52 -7.90 -11.97
N GLY A 71 -5.48 -8.82 -12.07
CA GLY A 71 -5.31 -10.18 -11.54
C GLY A 71 -4.87 -10.15 -10.08
N ASP A 72 -3.76 -10.81 -9.75
CA ASP A 72 -3.22 -10.85 -8.39
C ASP A 72 -2.24 -9.71 -8.08
N THR A 73 -1.95 -8.84 -9.05
CA THR A 73 -1.00 -7.74 -8.90
C THR A 73 -1.71 -6.43 -8.58
N LEU A 74 -1.09 -5.61 -7.73
CA LEU A 74 -1.61 -4.29 -7.42
C LEU A 74 -1.34 -3.36 -8.60
N ALA A 75 -2.37 -3.02 -9.37
CA ALA A 75 -2.24 -2.16 -10.54
C ALA A 75 -2.02 -0.70 -10.15
N TRP A 76 -2.77 -0.20 -9.16
CA TRP A 76 -2.62 1.18 -8.72
C TRP A 76 -3.12 1.43 -7.31
N GLU A 77 -2.65 2.54 -6.75
CA GLU A 77 -3.14 3.13 -5.52
C GLU A 77 -3.56 4.57 -5.76
N SER A 78 -4.60 5.03 -5.07
CA SER A 78 -5.04 6.41 -5.18
C SER A 78 -5.46 6.99 -3.85
N SER A 79 -4.99 8.20 -3.57
CA SER A 79 -5.43 9.00 -2.42
C SER A 79 -6.10 10.29 -2.89
N PRO A 80 -7.22 10.69 -2.28
CA PRO A 80 -7.88 11.95 -2.58
C PRO A 80 -7.02 13.13 -2.14
N ALA A 81 -7.41 14.32 -2.59
CA ALA A 81 -6.84 15.55 -2.06
C ALA A 81 -7.13 15.66 -0.56
N GLN A 82 -6.16 16.17 0.20
CA GLN A 82 -6.29 16.37 1.63
C GLN A 82 -6.84 17.77 1.93
N ALA A 83 -7.45 17.93 3.10
CA ALA A 83 -8.07 19.20 3.53
C ALA A 83 -7.08 20.37 3.65
N ASP A 84 -5.78 20.07 3.69
CA ASP A 84 -4.71 21.07 3.75
C ASP A 84 -4.25 21.59 2.37
N GLY A 85 -4.94 21.19 1.30
CA GLY A 85 -4.62 21.60 -0.05
C GLY A 85 -3.59 20.70 -0.74
N THR A 86 -3.09 19.65 -0.09
CA THR A 86 -2.28 18.63 -0.77
C THR A 86 -3.11 17.96 -1.86
N ALA A 87 -2.62 18.02 -3.10
CA ALA A 87 -3.28 17.36 -4.22
C ALA A 87 -3.41 15.84 -3.97
N GLY A 88 -4.49 15.26 -4.48
CA GLY A 88 -4.60 13.81 -4.52
C GLY A 88 -3.52 13.22 -5.41
N LYS A 89 -3.24 11.93 -5.28
CA LYS A 89 -2.28 11.25 -6.15
C LYS A 89 -2.76 9.87 -6.54
N THR A 90 -2.30 9.40 -7.68
CA THR A 90 -2.46 8.03 -8.14
C THR A 90 -1.11 7.49 -8.54
N VAL A 91 -0.80 6.30 -8.06
CA VAL A 91 0.42 5.57 -8.38
C VAL A 91 0.02 4.31 -9.10
N HIS A 92 0.59 4.06 -10.27
CA HIS A 92 0.45 2.83 -11.04
C HIS A 92 1.73 2.01 -10.92
N TYR A 93 1.58 0.70 -10.84
CA TYR A 93 2.68 -0.25 -10.80
C TYR A 93 2.59 -1.15 -12.04
N LEU A 94 3.74 -1.33 -12.69
CA LEU A 94 3.88 -2.25 -13.81
C LEU A 94 4.79 -3.39 -13.38
N TYR A 95 4.41 -4.62 -13.72
CA TYR A 95 5.13 -5.84 -13.39
C TYR A 95 5.59 -6.58 -14.64
N GLU A 96 6.57 -7.45 -14.50
CA GLU A 96 6.89 -8.39 -15.58
C GLU A 96 5.69 -9.34 -15.82
N PRO A 97 5.44 -9.75 -17.08
CA PRO A 97 4.31 -10.62 -17.39
C PRO A 97 4.32 -11.93 -16.60
N GLY A 98 3.22 -12.19 -15.87
CA GLY A 98 3.04 -13.44 -15.11
C GLY A 98 3.91 -13.54 -13.85
N THR A 99 4.53 -12.45 -13.39
CA THR A 99 5.32 -12.41 -12.16
C THR A 99 4.83 -11.32 -11.22
N PHE A 100 5.42 -11.28 -10.02
CA PHE A 100 5.22 -10.21 -9.04
C PHE A 100 6.41 -9.24 -8.98
N VAL A 101 7.31 -9.29 -9.97
CA VAL A 101 8.49 -8.44 -10.04
C VAL A 101 8.09 -7.10 -10.63
N PRO A 102 8.15 -6.00 -9.87
CA PRO A 102 7.82 -4.69 -10.40
C PRO A 102 8.94 -4.18 -11.31
N VAL A 103 8.56 -3.52 -12.39
CA VAL A 103 9.44 -2.98 -13.44
C VAL A 103 9.43 -1.46 -13.41
N ALA A 104 8.25 -0.86 -13.29
CA ALA A 104 8.10 0.59 -13.27
C ALA A 104 6.99 1.04 -12.31
N GLN A 105 7.14 2.25 -11.82
CA GLN A 105 6.12 2.99 -11.07
C GLN A 105 5.85 4.30 -11.81
N ALA A 106 4.58 4.57 -12.10
CA ALA A 106 4.15 5.83 -12.72
C ALA A 106 3.21 6.57 -11.77
N MET A 107 3.41 7.86 -11.53
CA MET A 107 2.56 8.66 -10.64
C MET A 107 1.92 9.83 -11.37
N ARG A 108 0.71 10.16 -10.92
CA ARG A 108 -0.04 11.37 -11.25
C ARG A 108 -0.41 12.10 -9.98
N HIS A 109 -0.32 13.42 -9.97
CA HIS A 109 -0.76 14.32 -8.91
C HIS A 109 -2.27 14.60 -8.98
N GLN A 110 -3.04 13.54 -9.28
CA GLN A 110 -4.49 13.55 -9.31
C GLN A 110 -5.03 12.22 -8.80
N PRO A 111 -6.17 12.21 -8.10
CA PRO A 111 -6.84 10.98 -7.72
C PRO A 111 -7.39 10.23 -8.94
N ILE A 112 -7.58 8.92 -8.80
CA ILE A 112 -8.15 8.07 -9.85
C ILE A 112 -9.62 8.47 -10.03
N ARG A 113 -10.05 8.62 -11.29
CA ARG A 113 -11.45 8.85 -11.62
C ARG A 113 -12.12 7.49 -11.81
N LEU A 114 -12.95 7.10 -10.84
CA LEU A 114 -13.79 5.90 -10.97
C LEU A 114 -15.01 6.20 -11.85
N LEU A 115 -15.46 5.20 -12.59
CA LEU A 115 -16.72 5.25 -13.31
C LEU A 115 -17.90 5.17 -12.33
N ALA A 116 -19.00 5.82 -12.69
CA ALA A 116 -20.23 5.70 -11.92
C ALA A 116 -20.79 4.28 -12.03
N GLN A 117 -21.45 3.82 -10.97
CA GLN A 117 -22.21 2.58 -11.03
C GLN A 117 -23.49 2.79 -11.86
N PRO A 118 -23.95 1.77 -12.61
CA PRO A 118 -25.23 1.86 -13.29
C PRO A 118 -26.38 1.94 -12.28
N ASN A 119 -27.53 2.48 -12.71
CA ASN A 119 -28.73 2.48 -11.89
C ASN A 119 -29.35 1.07 -11.86
N TYR A 120 -29.59 0.54 -10.66
CA TYR A 120 -30.19 -0.78 -10.44
C TYR A 120 -31.68 -0.73 -10.04
N GLU A 121 -32.34 0.44 -10.08
CA GLU A 121 -33.77 0.57 -9.75
C GLU A 121 -34.71 -0.08 -10.78
N GLY A 122 -34.20 -0.45 -11.97
CA GLY A 122 -34.95 -1.06 -13.06
C GLY A 122 -34.26 -2.29 -13.67
N ALA A 123 -34.73 -2.70 -14.85
CA ALA A 123 -34.06 -3.75 -15.62
C ALA A 123 -32.67 -3.26 -16.03
N TYR A 124 -31.67 -4.14 -15.90
CA TYR A 124 -30.31 -3.84 -16.33
C TYR A 124 -30.25 -3.63 -17.85
N ASP A 125 -29.60 -2.54 -18.25
CA ASP A 125 -29.36 -2.19 -19.65
C ASP A 125 -27.85 -1.96 -19.87
N ILE A 126 -27.23 -2.85 -20.64
CA ILE A 126 -25.79 -2.84 -20.92
C ILE A 126 -25.37 -1.59 -21.70
N ASP A 127 -26.27 -1.02 -22.52
CA ASP A 127 -26.00 0.16 -23.33
C ASP A 127 -26.03 1.45 -22.50
N GLN A 128 -26.49 1.39 -21.25
CA GLN A 128 -26.46 2.51 -20.29
C GLN A 128 -25.36 2.34 -19.23
N ASP A 129 -24.65 1.21 -19.24
CA ASP A 129 -23.62 0.94 -18.26
C ASP A 129 -22.35 1.78 -18.58
N PRO A 130 -21.91 2.66 -17.67
CA PRO A 130 -20.71 3.45 -17.87
C PRO A 130 -19.45 2.60 -18.11
N LEU A 131 -19.42 1.34 -17.67
CA LEU A 131 -18.32 0.43 -17.91
C LEU A 131 -18.19 0.05 -19.39
N TRP A 132 -19.32 -0.17 -20.08
CA TRP A 132 -19.36 -0.66 -21.46
C TRP A 132 -19.40 0.47 -22.49
N THR A 133 -19.91 1.64 -22.09
CA THR A 133 -20.06 2.81 -22.97
C THR A 133 -18.85 3.75 -22.94
N HIS A 134 -17.98 3.62 -21.94
CA HIS A 134 -16.80 4.46 -21.80
C HIS A 134 -15.63 3.97 -22.65
N THR A 135 -15.06 4.86 -23.47
CA THR A 135 -13.75 4.64 -24.10
C THR A 135 -12.64 5.08 -23.16
N PRO A 136 -11.76 4.18 -22.68
CA PRO A 136 -10.66 4.54 -21.79
C PRO A 136 -9.72 5.54 -22.45
N GLN A 137 -9.47 6.67 -21.79
CA GLN A 137 -8.48 7.65 -22.23
C GLN A 137 -7.24 7.59 -21.33
N ALA A 138 -6.06 7.38 -21.95
CA ALA A 138 -4.80 7.46 -21.23
C ALA A 138 -4.54 8.92 -20.80
N LEU A 139 -4.49 9.15 -19.49
CA LEU A 139 -4.08 10.43 -18.92
C LEU A 139 -2.55 10.50 -18.86
N PRO A 140 -1.96 11.70 -19.00
CA PRO A 140 -0.52 11.88 -18.86
C PRO A 140 -0.04 11.46 -17.46
N ILE A 141 1.21 11.00 -17.41
CA ILE A 141 1.93 10.70 -16.16
C ILE A 141 2.83 11.88 -15.82
N ASP A 142 2.92 12.21 -14.53
CA ASP A 142 3.76 13.32 -14.05
C ASP A 142 5.16 12.82 -13.66
N VAL A 143 5.22 11.59 -13.15
CA VAL A 143 6.45 10.97 -12.63
C VAL A 143 6.54 9.55 -13.15
N LEU A 144 7.74 9.15 -13.57
CA LEU A 144 8.08 7.78 -13.95
C LEU A 144 9.36 7.37 -13.24
N ALA A 145 9.38 6.17 -12.68
CA ALA A 145 10.56 5.60 -12.06
C ALA A 145 10.67 4.10 -12.37
N TRP A 146 11.90 3.59 -12.40
CA TRP A 146 12.20 2.21 -12.78
C TRP A 146 12.74 1.43 -11.62
N TYR A 147 12.19 0.25 -11.38
CA TYR A 147 12.64 -0.63 -10.31
C TYR A 147 13.93 -1.36 -10.67
N GLN A 148 14.84 -1.46 -9.70
CA GLN A 148 15.94 -2.41 -9.72
C GLN A 148 15.71 -3.39 -8.58
N CYS A 149 15.40 -4.63 -8.95
CA CYS A 149 15.08 -5.70 -8.02
C CYS A 149 16.26 -6.65 -7.83
N ASP A 150 16.29 -7.35 -6.70
CA ASP A 150 17.17 -8.52 -6.55
C ASP A 150 16.64 -9.74 -7.34
N HIS A 151 17.37 -10.85 -7.27
CA HIS A 151 17.02 -12.11 -7.94
C HIS A 151 15.70 -12.74 -7.49
N LEU A 152 15.08 -12.26 -6.40
CA LEU A 152 13.78 -12.70 -5.92
C LEU A 152 12.65 -11.73 -6.29
N GLY A 153 12.97 -10.65 -7.02
CA GLY A 153 12.01 -9.61 -7.37
C GLY A 153 11.76 -8.59 -6.26
N THR A 154 12.61 -8.53 -5.23
CA THR A 154 12.44 -7.53 -4.16
C THR A 154 13.03 -6.20 -4.62
N PRO A 155 12.25 -5.10 -4.63
CA PRO A 155 12.76 -3.76 -4.95
C PRO A 155 13.92 -3.36 -4.05
N GLN A 156 15.10 -3.09 -4.61
CA GLN A 156 16.23 -2.53 -3.86
C GLN A 156 16.37 -1.03 -4.13
N GLU A 157 16.12 -0.62 -5.38
CA GLU A 157 16.29 0.76 -5.82
C GLU A 157 15.19 1.18 -6.81
N LEU A 158 14.96 2.49 -6.91
CA LEU A 158 14.25 3.14 -7.99
C LEU A 158 15.13 4.21 -8.61
N THR A 159 15.17 4.26 -9.93
CA THR A 159 15.82 5.32 -10.69
C THR A 159 14.81 6.25 -11.34
N ASP A 160 15.13 7.54 -11.37
CA ASP A 160 14.35 8.57 -12.07
C ASP A 160 14.49 8.43 -13.61
N PRO A 161 13.77 9.23 -14.41
CA PRO A 161 13.87 9.17 -15.88
C PRO A 161 15.26 9.50 -16.44
N ASN A 162 16.14 10.13 -15.64
CA ASN A 162 17.51 10.46 -16.01
C ASN A 162 18.51 9.37 -15.57
N GLY A 163 18.04 8.27 -14.97
CA GLY A 163 18.86 7.19 -14.43
C GLY A 163 19.52 7.52 -13.08
N GLN A 164 19.08 8.57 -12.40
CA GLN A 164 19.59 8.93 -11.07
C GLN A 164 18.82 8.18 -9.98
N LEU A 165 19.51 7.83 -8.89
CA LEU A 165 18.89 7.15 -7.76
C LEU A 165 17.82 8.05 -7.12
N ALA A 166 16.56 7.61 -7.18
CA ALA A 166 15.41 8.31 -6.61
C ALA A 166 15.05 7.77 -5.22
N TRP A 167 15.13 6.44 -5.05
CA TRP A 167 14.80 5.75 -3.82
C TRP A 167 15.66 4.50 -3.68
N SER A 168 16.01 4.13 -2.45
CA SER A 168 16.64 2.84 -2.16
C SER A 168 16.20 2.31 -0.81
N ALA A 169 16.23 0.99 -0.67
CA ALA A 169 16.03 0.28 0.58
C ALA A 169 17.16 -0.69 0.85
N GLN A 170 17.61 -0.73 2.11
CA GLN A 170 18.46 -1.81 2.60
C GLN A 170 17.67 -2.67 3.58
N TYR A 171 17.53 -3.95 3.25
CA TYR A 171 16.84 -4.94 4.07
C TYR A 171 17.83 -5.64 4.99
N LYS A 172 17.70 -5.46 6.31
CA LYS A 172 18.47 -6.25 7.29
C LYS A 172 17.74 -7.55 7.64
N ALA A 173 18.48 -8.53 8.16
CA ALA A 173 18.03 -9.89 8.49
C ALA A 173 16.83 -10.01 9.46
N TRP A 174 16.33 -8.92 10.02
CA TRP A 174 15.20 -8.88 10.96
C TRP A 174 14.06 -7.94 10.51
N GLY A 175 14.02 -7.55 9.24
CA GLY A 175 12.94 -6.72 8.68
C GLY A 175 13.09 -5.21 8.93
N GLU A 176 14.22 -4.75 9.48
CA GLU A 176 14.54 -3.32 9.49
C GLU A 176 14.86 -2.90 8.05
N ILE A 177 14.04 -1.98 7.53
CA ILE A 177 14.23 -1.35 6.22
C ILE A 177 14.81 0.03 6.46
N LYS A 178 16.00 0.28 5.93
CA LYS A 178 16.55 1.64 5.83
C LYS A 178 16.23 2.18 4.45
N GLU A 179 15.27 3.09 4.42
CA GLU A 179 14.85 3.80 3.21
C GLU A 179 15.64 5.10 3.04
N GLN A 180 16.07 5.39 1.81
CA GLN A 180 16.63 6.67 1.41
C GLN A 180 15.89 7.19 0.19
N ARG A 181 15.71 8.51 0.13
CA ARG A 181 15.03 9.22 -0.96
C ARG A 181 15.83 10.42 -1.37
N SER A 182 15.89 10.67 -2.68
CA SER A 182 16.50 11.89 -3.21
C SER A 182 15.58 13.10 -3.00
N GLU A 183 16.14 14.30 -3.13
CA GLU A 183 15.37 15.56 -3.11
C GLU A 183 14.28 15.58 -4.19
N TRP A 184 14.58 15.00 -5.36
CA TRP A 184 13.59 14.83 -6.43
C TRP A 184 12.44 13.93 -5.97
N ALA A 185 12.75 12.76 -5.39
CA ALA A 185 11.73 11.85 -4.89
C ALA A 185 10.90 12.48 -3.76
N HIS A 186 11.51 13.30 -2.91
CA HIS A 186 10.79 14.07 -1.89
C HIS A 186 9.82 15.09 -2.49
N ARG A 187 10.27 15.86 -3.49
CA ARG A 187 9.46 16.86 -4.20
C ARG A 187 8.26 16.23 -4.92
N GLU A 188 8.50 15.16 -5.64
CA GLU A 188 7.48 14.44 -6.41
C GLU A 188 6.60 13.52 -5.53
N GLY A 189 6.89 13.42 -4.23
CA GLY A 189 6.15 12.53 -3.33
C GLY A 189 6.31 11.03 -3.66
N LEU A 190 7.36 10.65 -4.40
CA LEU A 190 7.68 9.29 -4.81
C LEU A 190 8.09 8.43 -3.60
N THR A 191 7.36 7.35 -3.39
CA THR A 191 7.58 6.37 -2.31
C THR A 191 7.39 4.98 -2.89
N ASN A 192 8.12 3.99 -2.35
CA ASN A 192 7.89 2.60 -2.70
C ASN A 192 7.22 1.85 -1.54
N PRO A 193 5.97 1.38 -1.72
CA PRO A 193 5.33 0.56 -0.72
C PRO A 193 5.38 -0.94 -1.03
N ILE A 194 5.95 -1.36 -2.17
CA ILE A 194 6.14 -2.77 -2.51
C ILE A 194 7.37 -3.29 -1.76
N SER A 195 7.23 -4.45 -1.13
CA SER A 195 8.28 -5.14 -0.38
C SER A 195 8.50 -6.56 -0.90
N TYR A 196 9.11 -7.40 -0.07
CA TYR A 196 9.54 -8.76 -0.42
C TYR A 196 8.47 -9.56 -1.18
N ALA A 197 8.91 -10.25 -2.24
CA ALA A 197 8.08 -11.06 -3.14
C ALA A 197 6.90 -10.31 -3.81
N GLY A 198 7.05 -9.00 -4.08
CA GLY A 198 6.01 -8.17 -4.68
C GLY A 198 4.81 -7.89 -3.76
N GLY A 199 4.88 -8.33 -2.50
CA GLY A 199 3.85 -8.07 -1.50
C GLY A 199 3.90 -6.62 -1.02
N LEU A 200 2.73 -6.01 -0.85
CA LEU A 200 2.62 -4.70 -0.21
C LEU A 200 3.27 -4.75 1.18
N ASN A 201 4.11 -3.76 1.46
CA ASN A 201 4.70 -3.57 2.77
C ASN A 201 3.58 -3.28 3.78
N LEU A 202 3.19 -4.30 4.52
CA LEU A 202 2.19 -4.19 5.58
C LEU A 202 2.64 -3.24 6.70
N TYR A 203 3.92 -2.90 6.84
CA TYR A 203 4.38 -1.86 7.77
C TYR A 203 4.13 -0.45 7.22
N ALA A 204 4.30 -0.22 5.91
CA ALA A 204 3.94 1.05 5.26
C ALA A 204 2.42 1.32 5.30
N TYR A 205 1.60 0.26 5.24
CA TYR A 205 0.14 0.37 5.30
C TYR A 205 -0.51 0.03 6.65
N GLY A 206 0.22 -0.55 7.58
CA GLY A 206 -0.33 -1.04 8.84
C GLY A 206 -0.15 -0.07 10.00
N LEU A 207 1.07 0.41 10.25
CA LEU A 207 1.42 0.77 11.64
C LEU A 207 2.54 1.82 11.84
N VAL A 208 2.85 2.71 10.89
CA VAL A 208 3.90 3.72 11.13
C VAL A 208 3.38 5.16 11.11
N PRO A 209 3.08 5.73 12.30
CA PRO A 209 3.41 7.12 12.57
C PRO A 209 4.92 7.29 12.45
N ARG A 210 5.40 8.35 11.79
CA ARG A 210 6.84 8.64 11.76
C ARG A 210 7.35 8.72 13.21
N GLY A 211 8.20 7.77 13.62
CA GLY A 211 9.00 7.89 14.85
C GLY A 211 8.74 6.92 16.01
N GLY A 212 8.16 5.72 15.80
CA GLY A 212 8.03 4.72 16.86
C GLY A 212 8.56 3.34 16.48
N LEU A 213 9.61 2.85 17.17
CA LEU A 213 9.96 1.43 17.16
C LEU A 213 8.78 0.61 17.70
N ILE A 214 8.15 -0.22 16.88
CA ILE A 214 7.30 -1.30 17.39
C ILE A 214 8.16 -2.54 17.55
N ARG A 215 8.63 -2.73 18.78
CA ARG A 215 8.98 -4.04 19.33
C ARG A 215 7.66 -4.82 19.41
N TRP A 216 7.60 -5.99 18.79
CA TRP A 216 6.45 -6.93 18.72
C TRP A 216 5.50 -6.75 17.53
N GLY A 217 5.92 -7.30 16.40
CA GLY A 217 5.10 -7.53 15.20
C GLY A 217 5.82 -8.43 14.20
N LEU A 218 6.54 -9.44 14.70
CA LEU A 218 7.19 -10.50 13.92
C LEU A 218 6.37 -11.77 14.12
N LEU A 219 5.47 -12.03 13.17
CA LEU A 219 5.11 -13.37 12.66
C LEU A 219 3.97 -13.22 11.65
N SER A 220 4.31 -12.93 10.39
CA SER A 220 3.56 -13.47 9.24
C SER A 220 4.38 -13.34 7.96
N VAL A 221 5.62 -13.83 7.99
CA VAL A 221 6.35 -14.21 6.77
C VAL A 221 6.85 -15.64 6.97
N TYR A 222 5.92 -16.54 7.26
CA TYR A 222 6.11 -17.99 7.13
C TYR A 222 4.73 -18.63 6.97
N HIS A 223 4.13 -18.48 5.79
CA HIS A 223 3.30 -19.53 5.23
C HIS A 223 3.83 -19.79 3.82
N ALA A 224 4.98 -20.48 3.81
CA ALA A 224 5.34 -21.34 2.71
C ALA A 224 4.15 -22.29 2.44
N ALA A 225 3.91 -22.55 1.17
CA ALA A 225 2.97 -23.55 0.69
C ALA A 225 2.99 -24.82 1.56
N LEU A 226 1.90 -25.05 2.30
CA LEU A 226 1.61 -26.34 2.88
C LEU A 226 0.30 -26.82 2.24
N ILE A 227 0.44 -27.52 1.11
CA ILE A 227 -0.59 -28.44 0.63
C ILE A 227 -0.81 -29.45 1.77
N ILE A 228 -1.96 -29.38 2.42
CA ILE A 228 -2.39 -30.42 3.37
C ILE A 228 -2.70 -31.66 2.54
N ASN A 229 -1.72 -32.55 2.41
CA ASN A 229 -1.97 -33.92 2.00
C ASN A 229 -2.65 -34.65 3.17
N CYS A 230 -3.84 -35.19 2.92
CA CYS A 230 -4.57 -36.05 3.83
C CYS A 230 -3.73 -37.28 4.17
N LYS A 231 -3.06 -37.27 5.34
CA LYS A 231 -2.85 -38.41 6.27
C LYS A 231 -1.76 -38.02 7.27
N GLY A 232 -2.17 -37.88 8.53
CA GLY A 232 -1.29 -37.43 9.61
C GLY A 232 -0.11 -38.37 9.86
N GLN A 233 1.11 -37.91 9.54
CA GLN A 233 2.34 -38.33 10.20
C GLN A 233 3.32 -37.15 10.28
N LYS A 234 3.90 -36.92 11.46
CA LYS A 234 4.89 -35.87 11.74
C LYS A 234 6.28 -36.32 11.27
N MET A 235 6.98 -35.50 10.47
CA MET A 235 8.43 -35.64 10.27
C MET A 235 9.19 -34.48 10.93
N LYS A 236 10.23 -34.81 11.69
CA LYS A 236 11.22 -33.87 12.25
C LYS A 236 12.32 -33.63 11.21
N LEU A 237 12.61 -32.38 10.88
CA LEU A 237 13.81 -31.99 10.14
C LEU A 237 14.77 -31.25 11.09
N LYS A 238 16.00 -31.78 11.23
CA LYS A 238 17.15 -31.09 11.84
C LYS A 238 17.96 -30.46 10.70
N TRP A 239 18.37 -29.20 10.87
CA TRP A 239 19.33 -28.54 9.98
C TRP A 239 20.66 -28.33 10.71
N HIS A 240 21.76 -28.79 10.11
CA HIS A 240 23.13 -28.43 10.49
C HIS A 240 23.60 -27.34 9.51
N ALA A 241 24.13 -26.23 10.03
CA ALA A 241 24.83 -25.21 9.25
C ALA A 241 26.33 -25.35 9.52
N SER A 242 27.12 -25.53 8.45
CA SER A 242 28.57 -25.39 8.48
C SER A 242 28.95 -24.12 7.73
N PHE A 243 29.50 -23.14 8.45
CA PHE A 243 30.20 -22.00 7.90
C PHE A 243 31.64 -22.40 7.56
N LEU A 244 32.16 -21.98 6.41
CA LEU A 244 33.60 -21.89 6.17
C LEU A 244 33.90 -20.55 5.51
N ILE A 245 34.61 -19.72 6.27
CA ILE A 245 35.22 -18.46 5.87
C ILE A 245 36.57 -18.79 5.21
N LYS A 246 36.86 -18.18 4.08
CA LYS A 246 38.19 -17.66 3.75
C LYS A 246 38.05 -16.33 3.04
#